data_AF-A0A060C9K3-F1
#
_entry.id   AF-A0A060C9K3-F1
#
_cell.length_a   1.000
_cell.length_b   1.000
_cell.length_c   1.000
_cell.angle_alpha   90.00
_cell.angle_beta   90.00
_cell.angle_gamma   90.00
#
_symmetry.space_group_name_H-M   'P 1'
#
loop_
_entity.id
_entity.type
_entity.pdbx_description
1 polymer ?
#
loop_
_entity_poly.entity_id
_entity_poly.type
_entity_poly.pdbx_seq_one_letter_code
_entity_poly.pdbx_strand_id
1 'polypeptide(L)'
;MVARQSFIGGESTALIVNKEVTDDFDIEVPTSGTVNFEKRVIVTTSRDYDSLKETIDAGTALTDEVLEKSYQELYEDHAQEWLKRWEKADVQIEGDDAAQQGIRFNLFHLFST
;
A
#
# COMPACT_ATOMS: atom_id res chain seq x y z
N MET A 1 -14.89 -4.40 -9.16
CA MET A 1 -13.75 -4.04 -8.28
C MET A 1 -14.32 -3.87 -6.89
N VAL A 2 -13.68 -4.51 -5.92
CA VAL A 2 -14.02 -4.44 -4.50
C VAL A 2 -12.77 -3.90 -3.81
N ALA A 3 -12.95 -2.85 -3.01
CA ALA A 3 -11.90 -2.32 -2.16
C ALA A 3 -12.28 -2.58 -0.71
N ARG A 4 -11.31 -3.01 0.10
CA ARG A 4 -11.44 -3.13 1.55
C ARG A 4 -10.41 -2.25 2.21
N GLN A 5 -10.80 -1.62 3.31
CA GLN A 5 -9.91 -0.81 4.12
C GLN A 5 -9.91 -1.32 5.55
N SER A 6 -8.73 -1.31 6.16
CA SER A 6 -8.52 -1.62 7.57
C SER A 6 -7.60 -0.56 8.18
N PHE A 7 -7.77 -0.32 9.48
CA PHE A 7 -7.10 0.76 10.18
C PHE A 7 -6.46 0.25 11.46
N ILE A 8 -5.30 0.81 11.81
CA ILE A 8 -4.60 0.53 13.06
C ILE A 8 -4.38 1.87 13.78
N GLY A 9 -4.96 1.97 14.98
CA GLY A 9 -4.93 3.17 15.83
C GLY A 9 -6.27 3.94 15.85
N GLY A 10 -6.69 4.40 17.04
CA GLY A 10 -7.92 5.18 17.26
C GLY A 10 -9.19 4.35 17.49
N GLU A 11 -10.22 4.98 18.07
CA GLU A 11 -11.60 4.46 18.03
C GLU A 11 -12.23 4.84 16.68
N SER A 12 -13.02 3.95 16.09
CA SER A 12 -13.59 4.13 14.75
C SER A 12 -15.11 4.08 14.78
N THR A 13 -15.74 5.03 14.09
CA THR A 13 -17.15 4.95 13.69
C THR A 13 -17.26 4.97 12.18
N ALA A 14 -17.85 3.92 11.62
CA ALA A 14 -18.06 3.78 10.17
C ALA A 14 -19.45 4.32 9.77
N LEU A 15 -19.48 5.23 8.79
CA LEU A 15 -20.69 5.71 8.13
C LEU A 15 -20.67 5.25 6.67
N ILE A 16 -21.70 4.51 6.28
CA ILE A 16 -21.87 4.05 4.90
C ILE A 16 -22.97 4.88 4.25
N VAL A 17 -22.62 5.70 3.25
CA VAL A 17 -23.57 6.52 2.50
C VAL A 17 -23.47 6.20 1.01
N ASN A 18 -24.47 5.52 0.46
CA ASN A 18 -24.58 5.17 -0.97
C ASN A 18 -23.29 4.62 -1.62
N LYS A 19 -22.49 5.50 -2.25
CA LYS A 19 -21.28 5.17 -3.03
C LYS A 19 -19.98 5.45 -2.27
N GLU A 20 -20.08 5.78 -0.99
CA GLU A 20 -18.99 6.20 -0.15
C GLU A 20 -19.00 5.42 1.17
N VAL A 21 -17.79 5.08 1.63
CA VAL A 21 -17.55 4.56 2.98
C VAL A 21 -16.63 5.55 3.66
N THR A 22 -17.09 6.15 4.75
CA THR A 22 -16.34 7.09 5.58
C THR A 22 -16.09 6.44 6.93
N ASP A 23 -14.84 6.45 7.38
CA ASP A 23 -14.45 6.03 8.72
C ASP A 23 -13.89 7.25 9.43
N ASP A 24 -14.56 7.68 10.50
CA ASP A 24 -14.12 8.78 11.35
C ASP A 24 -13.26 8.23 12.49
N PHE A 25 -12.12 8.88 12.74
CA PHE A 25 -11.17 8.53 13.79
C PHE A 25 -10.83 9.75 14.63
N ASP A 26 -11.07 9.63 15.94
CA ASP A 26 -10.62 10.60 16.92
C ASP A 26 -9.41 10.03 17.66
N ILE A 27 -8.32 10.80 17.69
CA ILE A 27 -7.10 10.42 18.42
C ILE A 27 -6.60 11.60 19.24
N GLU A 28 -6.45 11.39 20.55
CA GLU A 28 -5.83 12.37 21.43
C GLU A 28 -4.31 12.41 21.18
N VAL A 29 -3.81 13.57 20.74
CA VAL A 29 -2.38 13.75 20.48
C VAL A 29 -1.71 14.24 21.76
N PRO A 30 -0.73 13.50 22.31
CA PRO A 30 -0.05 13.89 23.54
C PRO A 30 0.81 15.15 23.32
N THR A 31 1.06 15.90 24.40
CA THR A 31 1.89 17.12 24.37
C THR A 31 3.36 16.88 24.02
N SER A 32 3.79 15.62 24.03
CA SER A 32 5.09 15.16 23.55
C SER A 32 4.98 13.72 23.04
N GLY A 33 5.80 13.34 22.05
CA GLY A 33 5.77 12.03 21.41
C GLY A 33 5.17 12.03 20.00
N THR A 34 4.84 10.85 19.47
CA THR A 34 4.30 10.66 18.13
C THR A 34 3.12 9.69 18.16
N VAL A 35 2.06 10.04 17.44
CA VAL A 35 0.93 9.15 17.15
C VAL A 35 1.07 8.70 15.70
N ASN A 36 0.92 7.40 15.46
CA ASN A 36 0.89 6.84 14.11
C ASN A 36 -0.50 6.32 13.81
N PHE A 37 -0.93 6.51 12.57
CA PHE A 37 -2.18 6.00 12.05
C PHE A 37 -1.89 5.29 10.73
N GLU A 38 -2.27 4.02 10.64
CA GLU A 38 -2.05 3.22 9.44
C GLU A 38 -3.38 2.88 8.78
N LYS A 39 -3.52 3.25 7.50
CA LYS A 39 -4.61 2.80 6.64
C LYS A 39 -4.06 1.80 5.64
N ARG A 40 -4.66 0.61 5.58
CA ARG A 40 -4.31 -0.45 4.62
C ARG A 40 -5.49 -0.68 3.71
N VAL A 41 -5.23 -0.72 2.40
CA VAL A 41 -6.26 -0.86 1.37
C VAL A 41 -5.93 -2.04 0.48
N ILE A 42 -6.87 -2.99 0.40
CA ILE A 42 -6.80 -4.15 -0.49
C ILE A 42 -7.77 -3.92 -1.64
N VAL A 43 -7.30 -4.14 -2.87
CA VAL A 43 -8.10 -4.00 -4.09
C VAL A 43 -8.14 -5.35 -4.79
N THR A 44 -9.34 -5.91 -4.97
CA THR A 44 -9.58 -7.10 -5.78
C THR A 44 -10.50 -6.77 -6.96
N THR A 45 -10.28 -7.44 -8.09
CA THR A 45 -11.05 -7.17 -9.31
C THR A 45 -11.64 -8.43 -9.92
N SER A 46 -12.73 -8.27 -10.67
CA SER A 46 -13.35 -9.37 -11.40
C SER A 46 -12.52 -9.85 -12.61
N ARG A 47 -11.32 -9.29 -12.82
CA ARG A 47 -10.34 -9.84 -13.78
C ARG A 47 -9.54 -10.98 -13.17
N ASP A 48 -9.48 -11.03 -11.83
CA ASP A 48 -8.63 -11.94 -11.08
C ASP A 48 -9.44 -13.12 -10.48
N TYR A 49 -10.78 -13.02 -10.46
CA TYR A 49 -11.69 -14.01 -9.86
C TYR A 49 -12.98 -14.19 -10.69
N ASP A 50 -13.49 -15.41 -10.74
CA ASP A 50 -14.59 -15.80 -11.64
C ASP A 50 -15.98 -15.29 -11.19
N SER A 51 -16.13 -14.97 -9.90
CA SER A 51 -17.38 -14.47 -9.33
C SER A 51 -17.20 -13.29 -8.38
N LEU A 52 -18.29 -12.54 -8.18
CA LEU A 52 -18.33 -11.47 -7.18
C LEU A 52 -18.06 -12.01 -5.77
N LYS A 53 -18.60 -13.19 -5.45
CA LYS A 53 -18.38 -13.83 -4.15
C LYS A 53 -16.90 -14.13 -3.93
N GLU A 54 -16.22 -14.76 -4.89
CA GLU A 54 -14.78 -15.04 -4.78
C GLU A 54 -13.94 -13.77 -4.72
N THR A 55 -14.32 -12.73 -5.49
CA THR A 55 -13.63 -11.43 -5.42
C THR A 55 -13.69 -10.82 -4.01
N ILE A 56 -14.84 -10.93 -3.33
CA ILE A 56 -15.04 -10.45 -1.96
C ILE A 56 -14.31 -11.34 -0.96
N ASP A 57 -14.42 -12.66 -1.09
CA ASP A 57 -13.81 -13.62 -0.18
C ASP A 57 -12.28 -13.50 -0.23
N ALA A 58 -11.69 -13.35 -1.42
CA ALA A 58 -10.26 -13.10 -1.59
C ALA A 58 -9.82 -11.77 -0.99
N GLY A 59 -10.62 -10.70 -1.17
CA GLY A 59 -10.33 -9.42 -0.54
C GLY A 59 -10.33 -9.52 1.00
N THR A 60 -11.24 -10.31 1.57
CA THR A 60 -11.30 -10.58 3.01
C THR A 60 -10.05 -11.33 3.47
N ALA A 61 -9.72 -12.46 2.83
CA ALA A 61 -8.56 -13.27 3.18
C ALA A 61 -7.24 -12.48 3.09
N LEU A 62 -7.05 -11.68 2.04
CA LEU A 62 -5.87 -10.81 1.89
C LEU A 62 -5.83 -9.69 2.95
N THR A 63 -7.00 -9.19 3.37
CA THR A 63 -7.05 -8.19 4.46
C THR A 63 -6.57 -8.82 5.76
N ASP A 64 -7.05 -10.03 6.08
CA ASP A 64 -6.67 -10.75 7.29
C ASP A 64 -5.16 -11.08 7.30
N GLU A 65 -4.61 -11.57 6.19
CA GLU A 65 -3.17 -11.82 6.04
C GLU A 65 -2.34 -10.55 6.23
N VAL A 66 -2.73 -9.45 5.58
CA VAL A 66 -1.99 -8.18 5.67
C VAL A 66 -2.04 -7.62 7.09
N LEU A 67 -3.13 -7.80 7.84
CA LEU A 67 -3.25 -7.34 9.22
C LEU A 67 -2.33 -8.07 10.20
N GLU A 68 -1.86 -9.28 9.87
CA GLU A 68 -0.87 -10.00 10.68
C GLU A 68 0.55 -9.41 10.57
N LYS A 69 0.82 -8.60 9.53
CA LYS A 69 2.12 -7.96 9.31
C LYS A 69 2.16 -6.54 9.88
N SER A 70 3.31 -6.10 10.36
CA SER A 70 3.57 -4.69 10.67
C SER A 70 3.76 -3.86 9.39
N TYR A 71 3.63 -2.52 9.47
CA TYR A 71 3.98 -1.64 8.35
C TYR A 71 5.42 -1.84 7.90
N GLN A 72 6.34 -2.04 8.85
CA GLN A 72 7.76 -2.22 8.56
C GLN A 72 8.01 -3.48 7.72
N GLU A 73 7.37 -4.60 8.07
CA GLU A 73 7.46 -5.84 7.28
C GLU A 73 6.89 -5.66 5.86
N LEU A 74 5.74 -4.99 5.74
CA LEU A 74 5.14 -4.70 4.43
C LEU A 74 6.03 -3.78 3.57
N TYR A 75 6.66 -2.78 4.18
CA TYR A 75 7.61 -1.88 3.53
C TYR A 75 8.87 -2.63 3.07
N GLU A 76 9.40 -3.50 3.92
CA GLU A 76 10.58 -4.32 3.60
C GLU A 76 10.28 -5.27 2.45
N ASP A 77 9.16 -5.99 2.49
CA ASP A 77 8.69 -6.84 1.39
C ASP A 77 8.64 -6.06 0.07
N HIS A 78 8.07 -4.84 0.09
CA HIS A 78 8.01 -3.97 -1.09
C HIS A 78 9.40 -3.51 -1.59
N ALA A 79 10.26 -3.08 -0.67
CA ALA A 79 11.60 -2.61 -0.98
C ALA A 79 12.48 -3.73 -1.57
N GLN A 80 12.34 -4.96 -1.08
CA GLN A 80 13.05 -6.13 -1.62
C GLN A 80 12.61 -6.44 -3.05
N GLU A 81 11.32 -6.32 -3.37
CA GLU A 81 10.83 -6.51 -4.74
C GLU A 81 11.34 -5.42 -5.70
N TRP A 82 11.56 -4.19 -5.21
CA TRP A 82 12.22 -3.15 -5.99
C TRP A 82 13.71 -3.39 -6.16
N LEU A 83 14.41 -3.84 -5.12
CA LEU A 83 15.83 -4.16 -5.20
C LEU A 83 16.09 -5.20 -6.31
N LYS A 84 15.29 -6.27 -6.36
CA LYS A 84 15.36 -7.29 -7.43
C LYS A 84 15.18 -6.72 -8.84
N ARG A 85 14.37 -5.67 -9.00
CA ARG A 85 14.19 -4.97 -10.29
C ARG A 85 15.43 -4.14 -10.61
N TRP A 86 15.94 -3.38 -9.65
CA TRP A 86 17.14 -2.57 -9.82
C TRP A 86 18.39 -3.41 -10.14
N GLU A 87 18.58 -4.55 -9.47
CA GLU A 87 19.69 -5.47 -9.75
C GLU A 87 19.74 -5.92 -11.22
N LYS A 88 18.60 -5.96 -11.90
CA LYS A 88 18.50 -6.40 -13.30
C LYS A 88 18.55 -5.25 -14.31
N ALA A 89 18.26 -4.03 -13.89
CA ALA A 89 17.95 -2.94 -14.81
C ALA A 89 18.66 -1.61 -14.52
N ASP A 90 19.36 -1.47 -13.39
CA ASP A 90 20.04 -0.22 -13.05
C ASP A 90 21.12 0.13 -14.08
N VAL A 91 21.22 1.41 -14.39
CA VAL A 91 22.24 1.97 -15.28
C VAL A 91 23.05 2.98 -14.48
N GLN A 92 24.34 2.70 -14.31
CA GLN A 92 25.26 3.53 -13.56
C GLN A 92 25.96 4.54 -14.48
N ILE A 93 25.91 5.82 -14.09
CA ILE A 93 26.55 6.93 -14.79
C ILE A 93 27.48 7.62 -13.79
N GLU A 94 28.79 7.53 -14.05
CA GLU A 94 29.81 8.16 -13.22
C GLU A 94 30.07 9.60 -13.67
N GLY A 95 30.24 10.51 -12.71
CA GLY A 95 30.64 11.90 -12.96
C GLY A 95 29.50 12.86 -13.35
N ASP A 96 28.25 12.38 -13.39
CA ASP A 96 27.06 13.20 -13.65
C ASP A 96 25.86 12.72 -12.82
N ASP A 97 25.72 13.30 -11.62
CA ASP A 97 24.64 12.97 -10.69
C ASP A 97 23.25 13.29 -11.27
N ALA A 98 23.14 14.33 -12.11
CA ALA A 98 21.88 14.73 -12.71
C ALA A 98 21.45 13.70 -13.77
N ALA A 99 22.39 13.23 -14.60
CA ALA A 99 22.14 12.14 -15.53
C ALA A 99 21.79 10.83 -14.79
N GLN A 100 22.50 10.50 -13.70
CA GLN A 100 22.21 9.33 -12.87
C GLN A 100 20.80 9.36 -12.27
N GLN A 101 20.37 10.52 -11.75
CA GLN A 101 19.03 10.71 -11.25
C GLN A 101 17.99 10.57 -12.38
N GLY A 102 18.25 11.19 -13.54
CA GLY A 102 17.34 11.16 -14.68
C GLY A 102 17.08 9.75 -15.21
N ILE A 103 18.12 8.94 -15.37
CA ILE A 103 17.94 7.56 -15.85
C ILE A 103 17.20 6.69 -14.84
N ARG A 104 17.50 6.84 -13.54
CA ARG A 104 16.77 6.11 -12.48
C ARG A 104 15.32 6.56 -12.38
N PHE A 105 15.03 7.85 -12.51
CA PHE A 105 13.66 8.34 -12.56
C PHE A 105 12.87 7.70 -13.70
N ASN A 106 13.45 7.65 -14.91
CA ASN A 106 12.81 7.04 -16.07
C ASN A 106 12.55 5.54 -15.88
N LEU A 107 13.55 4.79 -15.38
CA LEU A 107 13.42 3.35 -15.13
C LEU A 107 12.38 3.05 -14.03
N PHE A 108 12.38 3.84 -12.95
CA PHE A 108 11.37 3.72 -11.90
C PHE A 108 9.96 3.86 -12.46
N HIS A 109 9.70 4.86 -13.29
CA HIS A 109 8.39 5.07 -13.90
C HIS A 109 8.02 3.97 -14.90
N LEU A 110 8.98 3.50 -15.71
CA LEU A 110 8.74 2.41 -16.66
C LEU A 110 8.33 1.10 -15.96
N PHE A 111 8.84 0.83 -14.75
CA PHE A 111 8.48 -0.36 -13.98
C PHE A 111 7.27 -0.17 -13.06
N SER A 112 6.80 1.06 -12.87
CA SER A 112 5.66 1.38 -12.00
C SER A 112 4.31 1.42 -12.73
N THR A 113 4.31 1.21 -14.05
CA THR A 113 3.10 1.15 -14.89
C THR A 113 2.71 -0.29 -15.21
#